data_AF-A0A060ZB44-F1
#
_entry.id   AF-A0A060ZB44-F1
#
_cell.length_a   1.000
_cell.length_b   1.000
_cell.length_c   1.000
_cell.angle_alpha   90.00
_cell.angle_beta   90.00
_cell.angle_gamma   90.00
#
_symmetry.space_group_name_H-M   'P 1'
#
loop_
_entity.id
_entity.type
_entity.pdbx_description
1 polymer ?
#
loop_
_entity_poly.entity_id
_entity_poly.type
_entity_poly.pdbx_seq_one_letter_code
_entity_poly.pdbx_strand_id
1 'polypeptide(L)'
;MSGKRNKDDERYLDLIREANGTAKLTIYDARPSVNAVANKATGGGYEGDDAYQNAELVFLDIHNIHVMRESLKKLKDIVYPNVEESHWLSSLESTHWLEHIKLVISGAIQVADKISGGNSVVVHCSDGWDRTAQLTSLAMLMLDSHYRTLRGFQVLLEKEWISFGHKFANVSPPCSKPYSLTVYDENEKRSFALNSDNEEFSVIDVLLFVLSTGDQMVCGEAVEAAEGRTAHNNSWNGVKWNGLLLG
;
A
#
# COMPACT_ATOMS: atom_id res chain seq x y z
N MET A 1 23.93 -20.39 -7.67
CA MET A 1 24.44 -19.04 -7.38
C MET A 1 24.49 -18.88 -5.87
N SER A 2 25.65 -18.59 -5.29
CA SER A 2 25.77 -18.33 -3.85
C SER A 2 24.95 -17.08 -3.52
N GLY A 3 24.04 -17.18 -2.55
CA GLY A 3 23.23 -16.05 -2.10
C GLY A 3 24.14 -14.95 -1.56
N LYS A 4 24.12 -13.79 -2.20
CA LYS A 4 24.90 -12.63 -1.73
C LYS A 4 24.34 -12.18 -0.39
N ARG A 5 25.20 -12.09 0.62
CA ARG A 5 24.85 -11.66 1.98
C ARG A 5 25.37 -10.26 2.26
N ASN A 6 24.70 -9.56 3.18
CA ASN A 6 25.11 -8.23 3.63
C ASN A 6 25.10 -8.19 5.16
N LYS A 7 26.28 -8.05 5.77
CA LYS A 7 26.44 -8.04 7.24
C LYS A 7 25.81 -6.82 7.89
N ASP A 8 25.81 -5.68 7.21
CA ASP A 8 25.21 -4.45 7.73
C ASP A 8 23.69 -4.58 7.78
N ASP A 9 23.11 -5.21 6.75
CA ASP A 9 21.68 -5.51 6.68
C ASP A 9 21.24 -6.54 7.72
N GLU A 10 21.98 -7.65 7.86
CA GLU A 10 21.78 -8.65 8.91
C GLU A 10 21.81 -7.99 10.31
N ARG A 11 22.80 -7.13 10.56
CA ARG A 11 22.89 -6.38 11.84
C ARG A 11 21.74 -5.40 12.00
N TYR A 12 21.29 -4.75 10.94
CA TYR A 12 20.20 -3.79 10.98
C TYR A 12 18.88 -4.46 11.39
N LEU A 13 18.56 -5.62 10.82
CA LEU A 13 17.37 -6.39 11.23
C LEU A 13 17.48 -6.90 12.67
N ASP A 14 18.67 -7.34 13.10
CA ASP A 14 18.90 -7.72 14.50
C ASP A 14 18.69 -6.54 15.46
N LEU A 15 19.08 -5.32 15.09
CA LEU A 15 18.84 -4.11 15.89
C LEU A 15 17.34 -3.78 16.02
N ILE A 16 16.56 -3.93 14.95
CA ILE A 16 15.09 -3.73 14.98
C ILE A 16 14.44 -4.73 15.95
N ARG A 17 14.91 -5.98 15.94
CA ARG A 17 14.46 -7.01 16.89
C ARG A 17 14.85 -6.67 18.32
N GLU A 18 16.13 -6.34 18.55
CA GLU A 18 16.67 -5.99 19.87
C GLU A 18 15.94 -4.80 20.50
N ALA A 19 15.49 -3.84 19.69
CA ALA A 19 14.73 -2.67 20.16
C ALA A 19 13.40 -3.02 20.86
N ASN A 20 12.76 -4.14 20.50
CA ASN A 20 11.56 -4.66 21.15
C ASN A 20 11.83 -5.89 22.04
N GLY A 21 13.10 -6.30 22.20
CA GLY A 21 13.49 -7.40 23.07
C GLY A 21 12.90 -8.76 22.71
N THR A 22 12.44 -8.95 21.47
CA THR A 22 11.80 -10.20 21.03
C THR A 22 12.82 -11.25 20.61
N ALA A 23 12.46 -12.53 20.73
CA ALA A 23 13.34 -13.63 20.34
C ALA A 23 13.59 -13.66 18.82
N LYS A 24 12.53 -13.38 18.05
CA LYS A 24 12.56 -13.34 16.58
C LYS A 24 11.92 -12.06 16.03
N LEU A 25 12.41 -11.63 14.88
CA LEU A 25 11.78 -10.61 14.02
C LEU A 25 10.92 -11.31 12.96
N THR A 26 9.66 -10.92 12.78
CA THR A 26 8.86 -11.44 11.67
C THR A 26 9.01 -10.54 10.45
N ILE A 27 9.35 -11.13 9.31
CA ILE A 27 9.46 -10.46 8.02
C ILE A 27 8.29 -10.95 7.17
N TYR A 28 7.46 -10.02 6.71
CA TYR A 28 6.35 -10.29 5.80
C TYR A 28 6.77 -9.88 4.38
N ASP A 29 7.01 -10.87 3.53
CA ASP A 29 7.15 -10.65 2.09
C ASP A 29 5.77 -10.73 1.46
N ALA A 30 5.33 -9.61 0.88
CA ALA A 30 4.01 -9.55 0.27
C ALA A 30 3.81 -10.53 -0.90
N ARG A 31 4.89 -11.02 -1.51
CA ARG A 31 4.85 -11.82 -2.74
C ARG A 31 4.42 -13.26 -2.49
N PRO A 32 3.88 -13.93 -3.51
CA PRO A 32 3.89 -15.39 -3.54
C PRO A 32 5.32 -15.93 -3.51
N SER A 33 5.54 -17.02 -2.79
CA SER A 33 6.88 -17.62 -2.65
C SER A 33 7.54 -17.92 -4.00
N VAL A 34 6.76 -18.42 -4.98
CA VAL A 34 7.23 -18.66 -6.36
C VAL A 34 7.78 -17.40 -7.03
N ASN A 35 7.17 -16.25 -6.78
CA ASN A 35 7.61 -14.97 -7.34
C ASN A 35 8.87 -14.46 -6.61
N ALA A 36 8.98 -14.69 -5.30
CA ALA A 36 10.19 -14.35 -4.56
C ALA A 36 11.40 -15.20 -5.02
N VAL A 37 11.18 -16.49 -5.27
CA VAL A 37 12.19 -17.39 -5.85
C VAL A 37 12.59 -16.96 -7.26
N ALA A 38 11.63 -16.57 -8.10
CA ALA A 38 11.93 -16.05 -9.44
C ALA A 38 12.78 -14.76 -9.36
N ASN A 39 12.47 -13.83 -8.44
CA ASN A 39 13.28 -12.63 -8.22
C ASN A 39 14.69 -12.95 -7.73
N LYS A 40 14.88 -14.03 -6.95
CA LYS A 40 16.21 -14.49 -6.54
C LYS A 40 17.08 -14.90 -7.73
N ALA A 41 16.48 -15.44 -8.80
CA ALA A 41 17.20 -15.82 -10.02
C ALA A 41 17.65 -14.61 -10.86
N THR A 42 17.01 -13.46 -10.71
CA THR A 42 17.31 -12.22 -11.45
C THR A 42 18.10 -11.19 -10.64
N GLY A 43 18.60 -11.56 -9.46
CA GLY A 43 19.48 -10.73 -8.63
C GLY A 43 18.80 -10.00 -7.47
N GLY A 44 17.48 -10.16 -7.29
CA GLY A 44 16.78 -9.84 -6.05
C GLY A 44 16.86 -11.00 -5.05
N GLY A 45 15.85 -11.17 -4.21
CA GLY A 45 15.76 -12.29 -3.29
C GLY A 45 14.81 -12.06 -2.13
N TYR A 46 15.05 -12.80 -1.06
CA TYR A 46 14.38 -12.74 0.23
C TYR A 46 15.34 -13.27 1.31
N GLU A 47 15.03 -12.98 2.56
CA GLU A 47 15.81 -13.26 3.77
C GLU A 47 15.70 -14.74 4.15
N GLY A 48 16.71 -15.53 3.80
CA GLY A 48 16.77 -16.95 4.16
C GLY A 48 17.26 -17.20 5.59
N ASP A 49 16.79 -18.30 6.20
CA ASP A 49 17.14 -18.71 7.57
C ASP A 49 18.65 -18.88 7.81
N ASP A 50 19.44 -19.15 6.76
CA ASP A 50 20.89 -19.31 6.82
C ASP A 50 21.63 -17.99 7.05
N ALA A 51 21.06 -16.87 6.58
CA ALA A 51 21.60 -15.54 6.75
C ALA A 51 20.95 -14.80 7.93
N TYR A 52 19.64 -14.96 8.13
CA TYR A 52 18.85 -14.20 9.12
C TYR A 52 18.30 -15.12 10.20
N GLN A 53 19.20 -15.67 11.04
CA GLN A 53 18.87 -16.71 12.04
C GLN A 53 17.81 -16.30 13.07
N ASN A 54 17.71 -15.00 13.33
CA ASN A 54 16.77 -14.42 14.28
C ASN A 54 15.51 -13.85 13.61
N ALA A 55 15.28 -14.18 12.34
CA ALA A 55 14.10 -13.78 11.60
C ALA A 55 13.18 -14.98 11.33
N GLU A 56 11.91 -14.68 11.06
CA GLU A 56 10.92 -15.61 10.55
C GLU A 56 10.28 -14.96 9.32
N LEU A 57 10.46 -15.56 8.14
CA LEU A 57 9.92 -15.05 6.89
C LEU A 57 8.56 -15.67 6.58
N VAL A 58 7.58 -14.81 6.26
CA VAL A 58 6.21 -15.20 5.91
C VAL A 58 5.86 -14.60 4.55
N PHE A 59 5.41 -15.45 3.61
CA PHE A 59 4.89 -15.00 2.31
C PHE A 59 3.37 -14.77 2.40
N LEU A 60 2.89 -13.63 1.87
CA LEU A 60 1.48 -13.24 1.93
C LEU A 60 0.69 -13.50 0.65
N ASP A 61 1.33 -14.04 -0.39
CA ASP A 61 0.70 -14.45 -1.66
C ASP A 61 -0.03 -13.33 -2.43
N ILE A 62 0.35 -12.06 -2.22
CA ILE A 62 -0.22 -10.92 -2.94
C ILE A 62 0.48 -10.75 -4.30
N HIS A 63 -0.29 -11.03 -5.35
CA HIS A 63 0.18 -11.01 -6.74
C HIS A 63 0.64 -9.61 -7.19
N ASN A 64 1.41 -9.56 -8.28
CA ASN A 64 1.96 -8.32 -8.81
C ASN A 64 0.88 -7.47 -9.51
N ILE A 65 1.27 -6.25 -9.89
CA ILE A 65 0.39 -5.28 -10.54
C ILE A 65 -0.26 -5.78 -11.85
N HIS A 66 0.38 -6.68 -12.58
CA HIS A 66 -0.16 -7.21 -13.83
C HIS A 66 -1.38 -8.09 -13.58
N VAL A 67 -1.32 -8.94 -12.55
CA VAL A 67 -2.44 -9.79 -12.14
C VAL A 67 -3.60 -8.94 -11.62
N MET A 68 -3.31 -7.90 -10.83
CA MET A 68 -4.34 -7.00 -10.31
C MET A 68 -5.07 -6.24 -11.42
N ARG A 69 -4.33 -5.75 -12.44
CA ARG A 69 -4.91 -5.10 -13.63
C ARG A 69 -5.82 -6.04 -14.43
N GLU A 70 -5.38 -7.29 -14.64
CA GLU A 70 -6.20 -8.27 -15.34
C GLU A 70 -7.48 -8.60 -14.55
N SER A 71 -7.37 -8.75 -13.23
CA SER A 71 -8.51 -8.99 -12.35
C SER A 71 -9.53 -7.84 -12.38
N LEU A 72 -9.07 -6.59 -12.28
CA LEU A 72 -9.94 -5.40 -12.37
C LEU A 72 -10.61 -5.30 -13.74
N LYS A 73 -9.86 -5.58 -14.81
CA LYS A 73 -10.43 -5.62 -16.17
C LYS A 73 -11.57 -6.64 -16.27
N LYS A 74 -11.36 -7.87 -15.79
CA LYS A 74 -12.41 -8.91 -15.77
C LYS A 74 -13.62 -8.47 -14.93
N LEU A 75 -13.40 -7.84 -13.78
CA LEU A 75 -14.48 -7.30 -12.96
C LEU A 75 -15.27 -6.25 -13.74
N LYS A 76 -14.60 -5.31 -14.38
CA LYS A 76 -15.24 -4.27 -15.19
C LYS A 76 -16.12 -4.88 -16.29
N ASP A 77 -15.61 -5.89 -16.99
CA ASP A 77 -16.29 -6.55 -18.10
C ASP A 77 -17.61 -7.23 -17.68
N ILE A 78 -17.75 -7.63 -16.40
CA ILE A 78 -18.97 -8.29 -15.89
C ILE A 78 -19.94 -7.34 -15.18
N VAL A 79 -19.51 -6.11 -14.82
CA VAL A 79 -20.34 -5.12 -14.12
C VAL A 79 -20.90 -4.02 -15.02
N TYR A 80 -20.28 -3.78 -16.18
CA TYR A 80 -20.64 -2.66 -17.06
C TYR A 80 -20.61 -3.06 -18.55
N PRO A 81 -21.58 -2.64 -19.37
CA PRO A 81 -22.70 -1.74 -19.06
C PRO A 81 -23.91 -2.43 -18.41
N ASN A 82 -24.00 -3.75 -18.50
CA ASN A 82 -25.12 -4.53 -17.93
C ASN A 82 -24.56 -5.73 -17.16
N VAL A 83 -25.21 -6.08 -16.05
CA VAL A 83 -24.87 -7.25 -15.24
C VAL A 83 -25.67 -8.46 -15.71
N GLU A 84 -25.00 -9.60 -15.91
CA GLU A 84 -25.67 -10.87 -16.15
C GLU A 84 -25.96 -11.60 -14.83
N GLU A 85 -27.22 -11.59 -14.41
CA GLU A 85 -27.66 -12.15 -13.11
C GLU A 85 -27.55 -13.68 -13.02
N SER A 86 -27.79 -14.41 -14.14
CA SER A 86 -27.83 -15.88 -14.16
C SER A 86 -26.54 -16.55 -13.71
N HIS A 87 -25.40 -15.90 -13.96
CA HIS A 87 -24.07 -16.42 -13.70
C HIS A 87 -23.22 -15.44 -12.89
N TRP A 88 -23.85 -14.54 -12.13
CA TRP A 88 -23.17 -13.47 -11.40
C TRP A 88 -22.04 -13.99 -10.49
N LEU A 89 -22.35 -14.94 -9.59
CA LEU A 89 -21.38 -15.43 -8.62
C LEU A 89 -20.18 -16.13 -9.26
N SER A 90 -20.41 -16.98 -10.28
CA SER A 90 -19.33 -17.65 -11.02
C SER A 90 -18.51 -16.67 -11.85
N SER A 91 -19.16 -15.66 -12.45
CA SER A 91 -18.47 -14.63 -13.21
C SER A 91 -17.59 -13.79 -12.29
N LEU A 92 -18.10 -13.38 -11.14
CA LEU A 92 -17.35 -12.66 -10.10
C LEU A 92 -16.17 -13.47 -9.58
N GLU A 93 -16.37 -14.75 -9.26
CA GLU A 93 -15.31 -15.66 -8.83
C GLU A 93 -14.19 -15.77 -9.87
N SER A 94 -14.54 -15.88 -11.16
CA SER A 94 -13.56 -15.98 -12.26
C SER A 94 -12.68 -14.73 -12.44
N THR A 95 -13.07 -13.60 -11.84
CA THR A 95 -12.26 -12.37 -11.84
C THR A 95 -11.13 -12.41 -10.82
N HIS A 96 -11.26 -13.24 -9.77
CA HIS A 96 -10.39 -13.28 -8.58
C HIS A 96 -10.30 -11.95 -7.80
N TRP A 97 -11.12 -10.94 -8.12
CA TRP A 97 -11.00 -9.62 -7.50
C TRP A 97 -11.16 -9.69 -5.98
N LEU A 98 -12.25 -10.30 -5.50
CA LEU A 98 -12.48 -10.45 -4.06
C LEU A 98 -11.45 -11.34 -3.36
N GLU A 99 -10.86 -12.30 -4.08
CA GLU A 99 -9.77 -13.11 -3.56
C GLU A 99 -8.51 -12.25 -3.33
N HIS A 100 -8.17 -11.36 -4.26
CA HIS A 100 -7.05 -10.43 -4.08
C HIS A 100 -7.29 -9.44 -2.94
N ILE A 101 -8.50 -8.88 -2.82
CA ILE A 101 -8.88 -8.01 -1.69
C ILE A 101 -8.74 -8.76 -0.36
N LYS A 102 -9.22 -10.01 -0.30
CA LYS A 102 -9.08 -10.88 0.87
C LYS A 102 -7.62 -11.07 1.24
N LEU A 103 -6.73 -11.35 0.28
CA LEU A 103 -5.30 -11.56 0.57
C LEU A 103 -4.63 -10.31 1.16
N VAL A 104 -4.91 -9.13 0.59
CA VAL A 104 -4.36 -7.86 1.09
C VAL A 104 -4.82 -7.57 2.52
N ILE A 105 -6.12 -7.69 2.79
CA ILE A 105 -6.67 -7.48 4.13
C ILE A 105 -6.14 -8.54 5.11
N SER A 106 -6.09 -9.80 4.70
CA SER A 106 -5.59 -10.90 5.55
C SER A 106 -4.12 -10.73 5.90
N GLY A 107 -3.31 -10.24 4.95
CA GLY A 107 -1.91 -9.89 5.20
C GLY A 107 -1.78 -8.72 6.19
N ALA A 108 -2.58 -7.66 6.02
CA ALA A 108 -2.57 -6.52 6.93
C ALA A 108 -3.01 -6.90 8.35
N ILE A 109 -4.01 -7.79 8.49
CA ILE A 109 -4.43 -8.34 9.80
C ILE A 109 -3.27 -9.08 10.47
N GLN A 110 -2.53 -9.93 9.74
CA GLN A 110 -1.37 -10.63 10.30
C GLN A 110 -0.30 -9.66 10.80
N VAL A 111 0.00 -8.61 10.01
CA VAL A 111 0.94 -7.55 10.40
C VAL A 111 0.44 -6.85 11.67
N ALA A 112 -0.82 -6.44 11.70
CA ALA A 112 -1.41 -5.73 12.84
C ALA A 112 -1.45 -6.60 14.11
N ASP A 113 -1.87 -7.86 14.00
CA ASP A 113 -1.93 -8.81 15.11
C ASP A 113 -0.54 -9.04 15.72
N LYS A 114 0.48 -9.22 14.88
CA LYS A 114 1.86 -9.42 15.32
C LYS A 114 2.41 -8.21 16.09
N ILE A 115 2.12 -6.99 15.61
CA ILE A 115 2.48 -5.73 16.28
C ILE A 115 1.70 -5.57 17.60
N SER A 116 0.39 -5.85 17.60
CA SER A 116 -0.45 -5.78 18.80
C SER A 116 0.01 -6.77 19.88
N GLY A 117 0.65 -7.87 19.49
CA GLY A 117 1.32 -8.82 20.37
C GLY A 117 2.67 -8.35 20.92
N GLY A 118 3.10 -7.13 20.63
CA GLY A 118 4.35 -6.52 21.13
C GLY A 118 5.60 -6.84 20.31
N ASN A 119 5.45 -7.32 19.07
CA ASN A 119 6.59 -7.65 18.22
C ASN A 119 6.87 -6.56 17.17
N SER A 120 8.15 -6.34 16.86
CA SER A 120 8.54 -5.66 15.61
C SER A 120 8.24 -6.54 14.40
N VAL A 121 7.92 -5.90 13.29
CA VAL A 121 7.77 -6.57 11.99
C VAL A 121 8.48 -5.75 10.90
N VAL A 122 8.93 -6.44 9.85
CA VAL A 122 9.38 -5.83 8.60
C VAL A 122 8.44 -6.25 7.50
N VAL A 123 8.00 -5.32 6.66
CA VAL A 123 7.11 -5.59 5.53
C VAL A 123 7.79 -5.12 4.26
N HIS A 124 7.94 -6.00 3.27
CA HIS A 124 8.50 -5.64 1.98
C HIS A 124 7.81 -6.41 0.84
N CYS A 125 8.21 -6.11 -0.40
CA CYS A 125 7.79 -6.88 -1.56
C CYS A 125 8.95 -7.00 -2.57
N SER A 126 8.73 -6.65 -3.84
CA SER A 126 9.82 -6.51 -4.82
C SER A 126 10.49 -5.13 -4.71
N ASP A 127 9.75 -4.08 -5.06
CA ASP A 127 10.25 -2.69 -5.10
C ASP A 127 9.84 -1.84 -3.89
N GLY A 128 9.01 -2.38 -2.99
CA GLY A 128 8.64 -1.72 -1.73
C GLY A 128 7.55 -0.63 -1.83
N TRP A 129 7.08 -0.25 -3.01
CA TRP A 129 6.17 0.92 -3.17
C TRP A 129 4.69 0.63 -3.47
N ASP A 130 4.29 -0.64 -3.62
CA ASP A 130 2.93 -1.03 -4.02
C ASP A 130 2.25 -1.80 -2.88
N ARG A 131 2.49 -3.12 -2.83
CA ARG A 131 1.90 -4.01 -1.82
C ARG A 131 2.35 -3.68 -0.40
N THR A 132 3.58 -3.23 -0.23
CA THR A 132 4.08 -2.76 1.06
C THR A 132 3.25 -1.58 1.57
N ALA A 133 2.94 -0.59 0.71
CA ALA A 133 2.12 0.56 1.06
C ALA A 133 0.70 0.13 1.44
N GLN A 134 0.10 -0.82 0.69
CA GLN A 134 -1.20 -1.41 1.03
C GLN A 134 -1.20 -2.05 2.42
N LEU A 135 -0.22 -2.92 2.71
CA LEU A 135 -0.15 -3.66 3.96
C LEU A 135 0.08 -2.76 5.17
N THR A 136 1.04 -1.84 5.07
CA THR A 136 1.41 -0.94 6.17
C THR A 136 0.33 0.09 6.46
N SER A 137 -0.28 0.69 5.42
CA SER A 137 -1.39 1.64 5.61
C SER A 137 -2.63 0.97 6.23
N LEU A 138 -3.00 -0.23 5.78
CA LEU A 138 -4.09 -1.00 6.39
C LEU A 138 -3.80 -1.41 7.83
N ALA A 139 -2.59 -1.91 8.12
CA ALA A 139 -2.22 -2.27 9.49
C ALA A 139 -2.26 -1.04 10.42
N MET A 140 -1.79 0.11 9.96
CA MET A 140 -1.86 1.36 10.73
C MET A 140 -3.31 1.83 10.95
N LEU A 141 -4.21 1.67 9.99
CA LEU A 141 -5.64 1.95 10.17
C LEU A 141 -6.28 1.06 11.24
N MET A 142 -5.85 -0.20 11.33
CA MET A 142 -6.32 -1.16 12.35
C MET A 142 -5.79 -0.80 13.75
N LEU A 143 -4.52 -0.39 13.84
CA LEU A 143 -3.81 -0.20 15.10
C LEU A 143 -4.00 1.19 15.73
N ASP A 144 -4.12 2.25 14.92
CA ASP A 144 -4.13 3.62 15.40
C ASP A 144 -5.43 4.35 14.99
N SER A 145 -6.19 4.80 15.98
CA SER A 145 -7.44 5.54 15.75
C SER A 145 -7.21 6.91 15.10
N HIS A 146 -6.01 7.49 15.20
CA HIS A 146 -5.67 8.75 14.55
C HIS A 146 -5.89 8.67 13.03
N TYR A 147 -5.40 7.61 12.39
CA TYR A 147 -5.50 7.41 10.94
C TYR A 147 -6.94 7.16 10.46
N ARG A 148 -7.89 6.93 11.37
CA ARG A 148 -9.33 6.81 11.08
C ARG A 148 -10.09 8.14 11.15
N THR A 149 -9.40 9.23 11.45
CA THR A 149 -9.94 10.59 11.27
C THR A 149 -9.66 11.08 9.85
N LEU A 150 -10.45 12.03 9.32
CA LEU A 150 -10.19 12.59 7.98
C LEU A 150 -8.75 13.14 7.86
N ARG A 151 -8.31 13.92 8.86
CA ARG A 151 -6.96 14.50 8.87
C ARG A 151 -5.88 13.43 8.98
N GLY A 152 -6.05 12.46 9.88
CA GLY A 152 -5.09 11.37 10.02
C GLY A 152 -5.01 10.52 8.76
N PHE A 153 -6.13 10.26 8.09
CA PHE A 153 -6.13 9.53 6.83
C PHE A 153 -5.39 10.28 5.71
N GLN A 154 -5.53 11.60 5.61
CA GLN A 154 -4.72 12.42 4.69
C GLN A 154 -3.22 12.29 5.00
N VAL A 155 -2.84 12.36 6.28
CA VAL A 155 -1.45 12.15 6.72
C VAL A 155 -0.97 10.75 6.35
N LEU A 156 -1.81 9.72 6.49
CA LEU A 156 -1.47 8.35 6.10
C LEU A 156 -1.15 8.23 4.61
N LEU A 157 -1.95 8.87 3.74
CA LEU A 157 -1.72 8.91 2.30
C LEU A 157 -0.43 9.68 1.95
N GLU A 158 -0.25 10.87 2.50
CA GLU A 158 0.96 11.67 2.27
C GLU A 158 2.22 10.93 2.72
N LYS A 159 2.13 10.23 3.85
CA LYS A 159 3.22 9.42 4.39
C LYS A 159 3.45 8.17 3.54
N GLU A 160 2.60 7.15 3.66
CA GLU A 160 2.89 5.80 3.14
C GLU A 160 2.81 5.66 1.63
N TRP A 161 2.09 6.57 0.96
CA TRP A 161 1.89 6.47 -0.48
C TRP A 161 2.72 7.49 -1.23
N ILE A 162 2.62 8.77 -0.86
CA ILE A 162 3.29 9.84 -1.61
C ILE A 162 4.78 9.90 -1.24
N SER A 163 5.10 10.04 0.05
CA SER A 163 6.48 10.22 0.49
C SER A 163 7.34 8.97 0.33
N PHE A 164 6.74 7.77 0.47
CA PHE A 164 7.38 6.48 0.21
C PHE A 164 7.33 6.05 -1.27
N GLY A 165 6.90 6.94 -2.17
CA GLY A 165 7.21 6.85 -3.59
C GLY A 165 6.34 5.91 -4.42
N HIS A 166 5.09 5.67 -4.01
CA HIS A 166 4.11 5.00 -4.86
C HIS A 166 4.00 5.74 -6.20
N LYS A 167 4.10 5.00 -7.31
CA LYS A 167 4.21 5.58 -8.67
C LYS A 167 2.86 5.94 -9.29
N PHE A 168 2.11 6.84 -8.66
CA PHE A 168 0.78 7.29 -9.12
C PHE A 168 0.72 7.60 -10.64
N ALA A 169 1.72 8.28 -11.19
CA ALA A 169 1.77 8.69 -12.59
C ALA A 169 2.04 7.55 -13.60
N ASN A 170 2.65 6.44 -13.17
CA ASN A 170 2.97 5.30 -14.05
C ASN A 170 1.96 4.15 -13.91
N VAL A 171 1.21 4.14 -12.81
CA VAL A 171 0.18 3.15 -12.55
C VAL A 171 -1.11 3.49 -13.30
N SER A 172 -1.34 4.78 -13.54
CA SER A 172 -2.42 5.31 -14.38
C SER A 172 -2.01 5.38 -15.87
N PRO A 173 -2.95 5.22 -16.84
CA PRO A 173 -2.66 5.53 -18.24
C PRO A 173 -2.17 6.99 -18.37
N PRO A 174 -1.34 7.33 -19.38
CA PRO A 174 -0.78 8.67 -19.52
C PRO A 174 -1.91 9.70 -19.64
N CYS A 175 -2.14 10.41 -18.55
CA CYS A 175 -3.02 11.57 -18.54
C CYS A 175 -2.26 12.73 -19.18
N SER A 176 -2.87 13.40 -20.16
CA SER A 176 -2.31 14.58 -20.83
C SER A 176 -2.28 15.82 -19.93
N LYS A 177 -2.62 15.70 -18.64
CA LYS A 177 -2.63 16.80 -17.66
C LYS A 177 -2.09 16.31 -16.30
N PRO A 178 -1.31 17.14 -15.58
CA PRO A 178 -0.69 16.76 -14.31
C PRO A 178 -1.74 16.47 -13.22
N TYR A 179 -1.47 15.46 -12.39
CA TYR A 179 -2.24 15.16 -11.18
C TYR A 179 -2.02 16.24 -10.11
N SER A 180 -3.10 16.70 -9.48
CA SER A 180 -3.06 17.52 -8.27
C SER A 180 -4.03 16.93 -7.25
N LEU A 181 -3.49 16.36 -6.17
CA LEU A 181 -4.25 15.95 -4.99
C LEU A 181 -4.27 17.12 -4.01
N THR A 182 -5.37 17.28 -3.28
CA THR A 182 -5.44 18.35 -2.28
C THR A 182 -6.11 18.00 -1.00
N VAL A 183 -5.40 18.41 0.04
CA VAL A 183 -5.74 18.34 1.43
C VAL A 183 -6.28 19.72 1.84
N TYR A 184 -7.52 19.77 2.30
CA TYR A 184 -8.10 20.95 2.92
C TYR A 184 -7.55 21.05 4.35
N ASP A 185 -6.90 22.17 4.67
CA ASP A 185 -6.58 22.55 6.05
C ASP A 185 -7.45 23.76 6.41
N GLU A 186 -8.42 23.56 7.32
CA GLU A 186 -9.32 24.62 7.79
C GLU A 186 -8.55 25.78 8.47
N ASN A 187 -7.32 25.56 8.92
CA ASN A 187 -6.51 26.58 9.58
C ASN A 187 -5.69 27.45 8.61
N GLU A 188 -5.41 27.00 7.37
CA GLU A 188 -4.44 27.67 6.48
C GLU A 188 -4.99 28.26 5.17
N LYS A 189 -6.29 28.13 4.85
CA LYS A 189 -6.92 28.71 3.64
C LYS A 189 -6.12 28.48 2.33
N ARG A 190 -5.71 27.25 2.05
CA ARG A 190 -5.11 26.86 0.76
C ARG A 190 -5.93 25.77 0.09
N SER A 191 -6.08 25.88 -1.24
CA SER A 191 -7.02 25.11 -2.05
C SER A 191 -6.35 24.44 -3.24
N PHE A 192 -6.81 23.24 -3.52
CA PHE A 192 -6.93 22.54 -4.80
C PHE A 192 -8.09 21.53 -4.53
N ALA A 193 -8.76 21.01 -5.56
CA ALA A 193 -10.14 20.53 -5.44
C ALA A 193 -10.31 19.00 -5.31
N LEU A 194 -11.08 18.57 -4.32
CA LEU A 194 -12.04 17.45 -4.40
C LEU A 194 -13.35 17.97 -3.77
N ASN A 195 -14.32 18.29 -4.62
CA ASN A 195 -15.68 18.61 -4.17
C ASN A 195 -16.52 17.33 -4.19
N SER A 196 -17.16 16.99 -3.08
CA SER A 196 -18.56 16.57 -3.15
C SER A 196 -19.27 16.93 -1.85
N ASP A 197 -20.42 17.57 -2.01
CA ASP A 197 -21.36 17.88 -0.95
C ASP A 197 -21.80 16.59 -0.24
N ASN A 198 -21.68 16.59 1.09
CA ASN A 198 -22.41 15.75 2.05
C ASN A 198 -22.89 14.36 1.59
N GLU A 199 -22.02 13.35 1.58
CA GLU A 199 -22.39 11.97 1.93
C GLU A 199 -21.22 11.33 2.71
N GLU A 200 -21.53 10.52 3.73
CA GLU A 200 -20.54 9.81 4.56
C GLU A 200 -19.62 8.97 3.67
N PHE A 201 -18.37 9.40 3.48
CA PHE A 201 -17.36 8.56 2.86
C PHE A 201 -17.09 7.36 3.76
N SER A 202 -17.50 6.18 3.30
CA SER A 202 -17.11 4.94 3.95
C SER A 202 -15.61 4.73 3.77
N VAL A 203 -14.91 4.29 4.81
CA VAL A 203 -13.52 3.82 4.71
C VAL A 203 -13.34 2.79 3.58
N ILE A 204 -14.42 2.07 3.22
CA ILE A 204 -14.47 1.11 2.10
C ILE A 204 -14.36 1.82 0.74
N ASP A 205 -14.93 3.01 0.56
CA ASP A 205 -14.88 3.73 -0.74
C ASP A 205 -13.48 4.25 -1.03
N VAL A 206 -12.75 4.61 0.02
CA VAL A 206 -11.35 5.02 -0.12
C VAL A 206 -10.41 3.81 -0.17
N LEU A 207 -10.78 2.68 0.46
CA LEU A 207 -10.09 1.40 0.24
C LEU A 207 -10.25 0.93 -1.21
N LEU A 208 -11.45 1.09 -1.78
CA LEU A 208 -11.72 0.86 -3.19
C LEU A 208 -10.91 1.81 -4.05
N PHE A 209 -10.82 3.10 -3.71
CA PHE A 209 -9.93 4.04 -4.41
C PHE A 209 -8.46 3.57 -4.38
N VAL A 210 -7.96 3.16 -3.22
CA VAL A 210 -6.56 2.72 -3.02
C VAL A 210 -6.26 1.35 -3.67
N LEU A 211 -7.24 0.46 -3.77
CA LEU A 211 -7.12 -0.86 -4.40
C LEU A 211 -7.45 -0.82 -5.91
N SER A 212 -8.24 0.16 -6.37
CA SER A 212 -8.69 0.37 -7.75
C SER A 212 -7.82 1.34 -8.56
N THR A 213 -6.85 2.03 -7.96
CA THR A 213 -5.97 2.99 -8.68
C THR A 213 -5.09 2.35 -9.77
N GLY A 214 -5.22 1.03 -10.01
CA GLY A 214 -4.68 0.34 -11.18
C GLY A 214 -5.37 0.62 -12.51
N ASP A 215 -6.62 1.13 -12.54
CA ASP A 215 -7.28 1.56 -13.77
C ASP A 215 -8.49 2.47 -13.48
N GLN A 216 -8.58 3.59 -14.20
CA GLN A 216 -9.68 4.57 -14.23
C GLN A 216 -9.77 5.61 -13.09
N MET A 217 -8.96 6.66 -13.19
CA MET A 217 -9.48 8.00 -12.92
C MET A 217 -10.06 8.51 -14.25
N VAL A 218 -11.39 8.46 -14.42
CA VAL A 218 -12.06 9.05 -15.59
C VAL A 218 -11.87 10.56 -15.50
N CYS A 219 -11.22 11.13 -16.53
CA CYS A 219 -11.05 12.56 -16.71
C CYS A 219 -12.39 13.23 -17.03
N GLY A 220 -12.75 14.25 -16.27
CA GLY A 220 -13.97 15.06 -16.41
C GLY A 220 -14.96 14.66 -15.32
N GLU A 221 -15.27 15.45 -14.30
CA GLU A 221 -15.62 16.87 -14.27
C GLU A 221 -15.20 17.48 -12.92
N ALA A 222 -14.11 18.25 -12.87
CA ALA A 222 -13.73 18.99 -11.64
C ALA A 222 -12.76 20.15 -11.90
N VAL A 223 -12.84 20.82 -13.06
CA VAL A 223 -11.91 21.92 -13.39
C VAL A 223 -12.68 23.14 -13.86
N GLU A 224 -13.09 23.98 -12.91
CA GLU A 224 -13.22 25.42 -13.14
C GLU A 224 -13.16 26.19 -11.80
N ALA A 225 -11.96 26.32 -11.22
CA ALA A 225 -11.55 27.43 -10.34
C ALA A 225 -10.25 27.11 -9.60
N ALA A 226 -9.08 27.39 -10.18
CA ALA A 226 -7.85 27.70 -9.43
C ALA A 226 -6.69 28.05 -10.37
N GLU A 227 -6.87 29.02 -11.27
CA GLU A 227 -5.71 29.68 -11.86
C GLU A 227 -5.24 30.80 -10.91
N GLY A 228 -4.08 30.59 -10.29
CA GLY A 228 -3.25 31.67 -9.75
C GLY A 228 -2.93 31.57 -8.26
N ARG A 229 -1.82 30.91 -7.92
CA ARG A 229 -0.63 31.57 -7.34
C ARG A 229 0.51 30.60 -6.97
N THR A 230 1.71 31.15 -7.12
CA THR A 230 3.09 30.69 -6.99
C THR A 230 3.49 29.92 -5.71
N ALA A 231 4.48 29.04 -5.90
CA ALA A 231 5.20 28.22 -4.93
C ALA A 231 5.95 28.98 -3.82
N HIS A 232 6.13 28.33 -2.66
CA HIS A 232 7.26 28.57 -1.75
C HIS A 232 7.56 27.36 -0.83
N ASN A 233 8.86 27.09 -0.66
CA ASN A 233 9.52 26.15 0.27
C ASN A 233 8.93 26.14 1.69
N ASN A 234 8.99 24.99 2.39
CA ASN A 234 9.60 24.89 3.72
C ASN A 234 9.80 23.43 4.20
N SER A 235 10.95 23.20 4.83
CA SER A 235 11.38 21.99 5.55
C SER A 235 10.57 21.76 6.83
N TRP A 236 10.35 20.50 7.22
CA TRP A 236 9.84 20.14 8.54
C TRP A 236 10.77 19.18 9.28
N ASN A 237 11.37 19.70 10.35
CA ASN A 237 12.06 18.97 11.40
C ASN A 237 11.03 18.41 12.40
N GLY A 238 11.26 17.20 12.92
CA GLY A 238 10.86 16.90 14.30
C GLY A 238 9.91 15.72 14.56
N VAL A 239 9.84 14.73 13.68
CA VAL A 239 9.06 13.52 13.95
C VAL A 239 10.01 12.34 14.22
N LYS A 240 10.15 11.96 15.50
CA LYS A 240 10.75 10.67 15.89
C LYS A 240 9.64 9.64 16.03
N TRP A 241 9.72 8.54 15.28
CA TRP A 241 8.89 7.35 15.51
C TRP A 241 9.76 6.11 15.68
N ASN A 242 9.55 5.42 16.79
CA ASN A 242 9.97 4.03 16.99
C ASN A 242 8.87 3.13 16.39
N GLY A 243 9.22 2.18 15.53
CA GLY A 243 8.42 0.95 15.37
C GLY A 243 7.83 0.59 14.00
N LEU A 244 8.11 1.30 12.91
CA LEU A 244 7.87 0.77 11.55
C LEU A 244 8.92 1.35 10.61
N LEU A 245 9.98 0.58 10.35
CA LEU A 245 11.01 0.94 9.38
C LEU A 245 10.75 0.14 8.12
N LEU A 246 10.32 0.86 7.07
CA LEU A 246 10.24 0.37 5.71
C LEU A 246 11.67 0.17 5.19
N GLY A 247 11.97 -1.05 4.74
CA GLY A 247 13.23 -1.43 4.09
C GLY A 247 13.11 -1.42 2.58
#